data_AF-A0A1G0ICR6-F1
#
_entry.id   AF-A0A1G0ICR6-F1
#
_cell.length_a   1.000
_cell.length_b   1.000
_cell.length_c   1.000
_cell.angle_alpha   90.00
_cell.angle_beta   90.00
_cell.angle_gamma   90.00
#
_symmetry.space_group_name_H-M   'P 1'
#
loop_
_entity.id
_entity.type
_entity.pdbx_description
1 polymer ?
#
loop_
_entity_poly.entity_id
_entity_poly.type
_entity_poly.pdbx_seq_one_letter_code
_entity_poly.pdbx_strand_id
1 'polypeptide(L)'
;MHAEITRSVPVVRSPRVMQLEGMFDVPPAKRSEQSWTVDLPLEARPWQIGLIVGPSGCGKSTIARELFGDALVHGYEWPADRSVIDAFPASLSITDITGALSSVGFSSPPSWLRPFGCLSNGEQFRVTLARALTENRDLVAIDEFTSVVDRTVAQIGSAAVAKTIRRGPGKFVAISCHFDIVDWLDPDWIYEPATGRFVWRLERRRPPIRLTIVRVHSSAWQLFKRHHYLASNLMKSACCFVALFQGQPAAFTAMIHSPHANGGFWREHRSVCLPDFQGIGIGNALSEFVMGLFASLGKGVHSTTSHPSMIAHRSRSPLWRMIRLPSLMSPQGHSSTKTGMAKTAALDRLTASFRYVGPARPDEARRFGITPPVQPAASTGTGVRRRRSADQATGRSRASSTTGQPQTDRNAAHPAHSVR
;
A
#
# COMPACT_ATOMS: atom_id res chain seq x y z
N MET A 1 -34.78 -9.45 1.98
CA MET A 1 -34.42 -10.83 2.40
C MET A 1 -34.74 -11.05 3.88
N HIS A 2 -35.67 -11.96 4.20
CA HIS A 2 -36.04 -12.33 5.57
C HIS A 2 -35.85 -13.84 5.77
N ALA A 3 -35.26 -14.26 6.90
CA ALA A 3 -35.03 -15.67 7.20
C ALA A 3 -35.16 -15.97 8.69
N GLU A 4 -35.87 -17.05 9.01
CA GLU A 4 -35.83 -17.71 10.32
C GLU A 4 -34.91 -18.92 10.24
N ILE A 5 -33.83 -18.91 11.01
CA ILE A 5 -32.77 -19.90 10.95
C ILE A 5 -32.72 -20.62 12.28
N THR A 6 -32.96 -21.93 12.31
CA THR A 6 -32.82 -22.76 13.51
C THR A 6 -31.83 -23.90 13.26
N ARG A 7 -30.77 -23.95 14.07
CA ARG A 7 -29.83 -25.08 14.12
C ARG A 7 -30.08 -25.86 15.39
N SER A 8 -30.47 -27.12 15.22
CA SER A 8 -30.94 -27.95 16.31
C SER A 8 -30.34 -29.36 16.20
N VAL A 9 -29.63 -29.80 17.24
CA VAL A 9 -28.99 -31.11 17.30
C VAL A 9 -29.44 -31.88 18.54
N PRO A 10 -29.67 -33.21 18.45
CA PRO A 10 -30.00 -34.02 19.62
C PRO A 10 -28.82 -34.07 20.59
N VAL A 11 -29.11 -33.94 21.89
CA VAL A 11 -28.10 -34.12 22.94
C VAL A 11 -28.00 -35.59 23.28
N VAL A 12 -26.86 -36.21 22.94
CA VAL A 12 -26.59 -37.61 23.29
C VAL A 12 -26.22 -37.70 24.77
N ARG A 13 -27.06 -38.36 25.58
CA ARG A 13 -26.87 -38.47 27.03
C ARG A 13 -25.84 -39.53 27.39
N SER A 14 -24.57 -39.21 27.19
CA SER A 14 -23.46 -40.02 27.67
C SER A 14 -23.23 -39.83 29.19
N PRO A 15 -22.53 -40.73 29.89
CA PRO A 15 -22.19 -40.54 31.31
C PRO A 15 -21.46 -39.22 31.58
N ARG A 16 -20.59 -38.77 30.67
CA ARG A 16 -19.90 -37.47 30.79
C ARG A 16 -20.86 -36.29 30.68
N VAL A 17 -21.87 -36.37 29.83
CA VAL A 17 -22.91 -35.33 29.70
C VAL A 17 -23.75 -35.26 30.97
N MET A 18 -24.18 -36.40 31.50
CA MET A 18 -24.94 -36.44 32.77
C MET A 18 -24.13 -35.92 33.96
N GLN A 19 -22.83 -36.27 34.02
CA GLN A 19 -21.94 -35.77 35.05
C GLN A 19 -21.73 -34.25 34.93
N LEU A 20 -21.57 -33.72 33.72
CA LEU A 20 -21.48 -32.28 33.47
C LEU A 20 -22.77 -31.57 33.87
N GLU A 21 -23.93 -32.10 33.48
CA GLU A 21 -25.25 -31.58 33.88
C GLU A 21 -25.37 -31.52 35.41
N GLY A 22 -24.94 -32.55 36.13
CA GLY A 22 -24.96 -32.57 37.60
C GLY A 22 -23.88 -31.73 38.27
N MET A 23 -22.69 -31.59 37.67
CA MET A 23 -21.59 -30.78 38.23
C MET A 23 -21.85 -29.28 38.14
N PHE A 24 -22.60 -28.84 37.13
CA PHE A 24 -22.85 -27.42 36.84
C PHE A 24 -24.34 -27.04 36.93
N ASP A 25 -25.19 -27.92 37.47
CA ASP A 25 -26.65 -27.74 37.57
C ASP A 25 -27.32 -27.33 36.24
N VAL A 26 -26.85 -27.89 35.12
CA VAL A 26 -27.42 -27.61 33.79
C VAL A 26 -28.65 -28.50 33.58
N PRO A 27 -29.85 -27.92 33.34
CA PRO A 27 -31.05 -28.70 33.13
C PRO A 27 -30.93 -29.65 31.92
N PRO A 28 -31.37 -30.90 32.04
CA PRO A 28 -31.47 -31.85 30.94
C PRO A 28 -32.21 -31.29 29.72
N ALA A 29 -31.52 -31.16 28.60
CA ALA A 29 -32.12 -30.79 27.31
C ALA A 29 -32.10 -31.98 26.35
N LYS A 30 -33.21 -32.24 25.64
CA LYS A 30 -33.25 -33.26 24.58
C LYS A 30 -32.48 -32.82 23.34
N ARG A 31 -32.41 -31.52 23.11
CA ARG A 31 -31.82 -30.89 21.93
C ARG A 31 -31.06 -29.64 22.35
N SER A 32 -29.95 -29.37 21.67
CA SER A 32 -29.24 -28.10 21.73
C SER A 32 -29.65 -27.29 20.51
N GLU A 33 -30.24 -26.13 20.74
CA GLU A 33 -30.83 -25.30 19.69
C GLU A 33 -30.28 -23.88 19.72
N GLN A 34 -30.07 -23.33 18.53
CA GLN A 34 -29.76 -21.93 18.32
C GLN A 34 -30.66 -21.43 17.20
N SER A 35 -31.30 -20.28 17.42
CA SER A 35 -32.21 -19.66 16.46
C SER A 35 -31.85 -18.21 16.21
N TRP A 36 -32.01 -17.78 14.96
CA TRP A 36 -31.79 -16.41 14.51
C TRP A 36 -32.97 -15.99 13.63
N THR A 37 -33.53 -14.81 13.92
CA THR A 37 -34.44 -14.12 13.00
C THR A 37 -33.65 -13.02 12.32
N VAL A 38 -33.51 -13.11 11.00
CA VAL A 38 -32.67 -12.22 10.20
C VAL A 38 -33.54 -11.45 9.22
N ASP A 39 -33.47 -10.12 9.27
CA ASP A 39 -34.12 -9.25 8.31
C ASP A 39 -33.09 -8.31 7.66
N LEU A 40 -32.84 -8.53 6.37
CA LEU A 40 -31.94 -7.73 5.55
C LEU A 40 -32.77 -7.13 4.39
N PRO A 41 -33.20 -5.86 4.45
CA PRO A 41 -33.98 -5.23 3.39
C PRO A 41 -33.09 -4.81 2.21
N LEU A 42 -32.26 -5.72 1.68
CA LEU A 42 -31.23 -5.47 0.66
C LEU A 42 -31.80 -5.02 -0.69
N GLU A 43 -33.08 -5.27 -0.93
CA GLU A 43 -33.82 -4.86 -2.12
C GLU A 43 -34.30 -3.40 -2.04
N ALA A 44 -34.27 -2.79 -0.86
CA ALA A 44 -34.76 -1.42 -0.65
C ALA A 44 -33.89 -0.36 -1.31
N ARG A 45 -32.59 -0.63 -1.55
CA ARG A 45 -31.63 0.31 -2.15
C ARG A 45 -30.55 -0.43 -2.94
N PRO A 46 -29.97 0.18 -3.99
CA PRO A 46 -28.78 -0.35 -4.64
C PRO A 46 -27.61 -0.48 -3.66
N TRP A 47 -26.83 -1.55 -3.80
CA TRP A 47 -25.63 -1.80 -3.00
C TRP A 47 -24.64 -2.66 -3.78
N GLN A 48 -23.36 -2.57 -3.41
CA GLN A 48 -22.30 -3.45 -3.87
C GLN A 48 -21.46 -4.04 -2.74
N ILE A 49 -21.41 -3.44 -1.55
CA ILE A 49 -20.58 -3.95 -0.46
C ILE A 49 -21.44 -4.11 0.80
N GLY A 50 -21.49 -5.33 1.33
CA GLY A 50 -22.12 -5.68 2.58
C GLY A 50 -21.12 -6.15 3.62
N LEU A 51 -21.48 -6.01 4.90
CA LEU A 51 -20.68 -6.51 6.01
C LEU A 51 -21.57 -7.17 7.07
N ILE A 52 -21.31 -8.44 7.38
CA ILE A 52 -21.80 -9.11 8.58
C ILE A 52 -20.69 -9.09 9.61
N VAL A 53 -20.89 -8.38 10.73
CA VAL A 53 -19.85 -8.21 11.75
C VAL A 53 -20.37 -8.47 13.16
N GLY A 54 -19.52 -9.04 14.02
CA GLY A 54 -19.92 -9.33 15.39
C GLY A 54 -18.96 -10.29 16.11
N PRO A 55 -19.10 -10.44 17.44
CA PRO A 55 -18.24 -11.28 18.26
C PRO A 55 -18.23 -12.75 17.80
N SER A 56 -17.23 -13.51 18.23
CA SER A 56 -17.23 -14.96 17.97
C SER A 56 -18.45 -15.63 18.60
N GLY A 57 -18.97 -16.69 17.97
CA GLY A 57 -20.13 -17.43 18.47
C GLY A 57 -21.52 -16.82 18.21
N CYS A 58 -21.65 -15.59 17.69
CA CYS A 58 -22.96 -14.97 17.44
C CYS A 58 -23.72 -15.50 16.19
N GLY A 59 -23.18 -16.50 15.48
CA GLY A 59 -23.86 -17.11 14.34
C GLY A 59 -23.53 -16.52 12.96
N LYS A 60 -22.53 -15.64 12.84
CA LYS A 60 -22.10 -15.03 11.55
C LYS A 60 -21.97 -16.03 10.41
N SER A 61 -21.15 -17.07 10.58
CA SER A 61 -20.90 -18.10 9.57
C SER A 61 -22.15 -18.91 9.25
N THR A 62 -23.03 -19.13 10.23
CA THR A 62 -24.30 -19.84 10.03
C THR A 62 -25.24 -19.01 9.18
N ILE A 63 -25.41 -17.73 9.51
CA ILE A 63 -26.24 -16.79 8.77
C ILE A 63 -25.69 -16.58 7.36
N ALA A 64 -24.37 -16.45 7.21
CA ALA A 64 -23.72 -16.28 5.92
C ALA A 64 -23.96 -17.49 5.00
N ARG A 65 -23.84 -18.72 5.53
CA ARG A 65 -24.13 -19.95 4.81
C ARG A 65 -25.59 -20.04 4.37
N GLU A 66 -26.52 -19.61 5.22
CA GLU A 66 -27.95 -19.65 4.89
C GLU A 66 -28.34 -18.63 3.83
N LEU A 67 -27.82 -17.39 3.94
CA LEU A 67 -28.25 -16.28 3.10
C LEU A 67 -27.44 -16.13 1.81
N PHE A 68 -26.19 -16.58 1.82
CA PHE A 68 -25.23 -16.36 0.74
C PHE A 68 -24.49 -17.64 0.33
N GLY A 69 -25.04 -18.82 0.63
CA GLY A 69 -24.38 -20.13 0.44
C GLY A 69 -23.76 -20.31 -0.95
N ASP A 70 -24.50 -20.01 -2.01
CA ASP A 70 -24.03 -20.16 -3.40
C ASP A 70 -22.88 -19.19 -3.76
N ALA A 71 -22.79 -18.06 -3.06
CA ALA A 71 -21.75 -17.05 -3.25
C ALA A 71 -20.59 -17.16 -2.24
N LEU A 72 -20.70 -18.05 -1.25
CA LEU A 72 -19.76 -18.16 -0.15
C LEU A 72 -18.49 -18.90 -0.59
N VAL A 73 -17.34 -18.24 -0.44
CA VAL A 73 -16.04 -18.83 -0.77
C VAL A 73 -15.64 -19.80 0.34
N HIS A 74 -15.63 -21.09 0.03
CA HIS A 74 -15.24 -22.17 0.95
C HIS A 74 -13.73 -22.45 1.00
N GLY A 75 -12.93 -21.55 0.44
CA GLY A 75 -11.50 -21.75 0.19
C GLY A 75 -11.23 -22.40 -1.15
N TYR A 76 -9.97 -22.57 -1.46
CA TYR A 76 -9.51 -23.09 -2.74
C TYR A 76 -8.48 -24.19 -2.55
N GLU A 77 -8.52 -25.18 -3.42
CA GLU A 77 -7.39 -26.08 -3.61
C GLU A 77 -6.29 -25.33 -4.36
N TRP A 78 -5.15 -25.18 -3.71
CA TRP A 78 -3.96 -24.57 -4.27
C TRP A 78 -2.92 -25.65 -4.59
N PRO A 79 -2.37 -25.67 -5.82
CA PRO A 79 -1.27 -26.56 -6.15
C PRO A 79 -0.07 -26.35 -5.21
N ALA A 80 0.49 -27.45 -4.69
CA ALA A 80 1.62 -27.39 -3.76
C ALA A 80 2.95 -27.07 -4.45
N ASP A 81 3.08 -27.43 -5.73
CA ASP A 81 4.32 -27.44 -6.51
C ASP A 81 4.31 -26.46 -7.70
N ARG A 82 3.19 -25.77 -7.94
CA ARG A 82 3.01 -24.83 -9.05
C ARG A 82 2.76 -23.41 -8.56
N SER A 83 2.87 -22.45 -9.47
CA SER A 83 2.67 -21.04 -9.13
C SER A 83 1.22 -20.75 -8.76
N VAL A 84 0.98 -19.71 -7.97
CA VAL A 84 -0.41 -19.28 -7.70
C VAL A 84 -1.16 -18.82 -8.95
N ILE A 85 -0.45 -18.42 -10.02
CA ILE A 85 -1.08 -18.07 -11.31
C ILE A 85 -1.75 -19.30 -11.92
N ASP A 86 -1.13 -20.47 -11.81
CA ASP A 86 -1.63 -21.73 -12.40
C ASP A 86 -2.91 -22.25 -11.72
N ALA A 87 -3.27 -21.66 -10.58
CA ALA A 87 -4.48 -22.01 -9.84
C ALA A 87 -5.72 -21.21 -10.27
N PHE A 88 -5.57 -20.16 -11.10
CA PHE A 88 -6.71 -19.40 -11.62
C PHE A 88 -7.44 -20.20 -12.72
N PRO A 89 -8.75 -19.93 -12.96
CA PRO A 89 -9.49 -20.58 -14.04
C PRO A 89 -8.81 -20.47 -15.40
N ALA A 90 -8.75 -21.58 -16.13
CA ALA A 90 -8.10 -21.65 -17.45
C ALA A 90 -8.73 -20.75 -18.52
N SER A 91 -9.96 -20.28 -18.29
CA SER A 91 -10.66 -19.31 -19.16
C SER A 91 -10.12 -17.87 -19.03
N LEU A 92 -9.35 -17.56 -17.98
CA LEU A 92 -8.82 -16.22 -17.76
C LEU A 92 -7.51 -16.01 -18.51
N SER A 93 -7.39 -14.84 -19.14
CA SER A 93 -6.12 -14.42 -19.73
C SER A 93 -5.12 -14.04 -18.64
N ILE A 94 -3.82 -14.11 -18.94
CA ILE A 94 -2.78 -13.61 -18.03
C ILE A 94 -2.97 -12.12 -17.69
N THR A 95 -3.52 -11.34 -18.62
CA THR A 95 -3.86 -9.94 -18.40
C THR A 95 -4.98 -9.77 -17.38
N ASP A 96 -5.99 -10.64 -17.37
CA ASP A 96 -7.07 -10.62 -16.37
C ASP A 96 -6.55 -11.01 -14.99
N ILE A 97 -5.76 -12.09 -14.92
CA ILE A 97 -5.18 -12.58 -13.66
C ILE A 97 -4.29 -11.50 -13.02
N THR A 98 -3.33 -10.97 -13.79
CA THR A 98 -2.42 -9.93 -13.28
C THR A 98 -3.14 -8.63 -12.94
N GLY A 99 -4.22 -8.29 -13.66
CA GLY A 99 -5.12 -7.19 -13.35
C GLY A 99 -5.83 -7.39 -12.01
N ALA A 100 -6.41 -8.57 -11.79
CA ALA A 100 -7.08 -8.93 -10.55
C ALA A 100 -6.13 -8.93 -9.34
N LEU A 101 -4.97 -9.59 -9.45
CA LEU A 101 -3.94 -9.58 -8.41
C LEU A 101 -3.50 -8.16 -8.06
N SER A 102 -3.27 -7.32 -9.08
CA SER A 102 -2.89 -5.93 -8.87
C SER A 102 -3.99 -5.10 -8.20
N SER A 103 -5.26 -5.37 -8.51
CA SER A 103 -6.41 -4.64 -7.99
C SER A 103 -6.57 -4.79 -6.48
N VAL A 104 -6.29 -5.98 -5.94
CA VAL A 104 -6.35 -6.29 -4.50
C VAL A 104 -5.03 -5.98 -3.77
N GLY A 105 -4.08 -5.35 -4.46
CA GLY A 105 -2.79 -4.97 -3.88
C GLY A 105 -1.79 -6.12 -3.76
N PHE A 106 -1.92 -7.19 -4.53
CA PHE A 106 -0.86 -8.19 -4.68
C PHE A 106 -0.12 -7.94 -5.99
N SER A 107 0.69 -6.88 -6.03
CA SER A 107 1.35 -6.36 -7.24
C SER A 107 2.84 -6.72 -7.32
N SER A 108 3.20 -7.95 -6.93
CA SER A 108 4.59 -8.44 -6.91
C SER A 108 4.74 -9.64 -7.87
N PRO A 109 5.20 -9.43 -9.11
CA PRO A 109 5.41 -10.52 -10.07
C PRO A 109 6.26 -11.69 -9.53
N PRO A 110 7.35 -11.47 -8.76
CA PRO A 110 8.09 -12.56 -8.16
C PRO A 110 7.26 -13.38 -7.16
N SER A 111 6.34 -12.74 -6.43
CA SER A 111 5.43 -13.45 -5.53
C SER A 111 4.40 -14.27 -6.30
N TRP A 112 3.97 -13.84 -7.48
CA TRP A 112 3.00 -14.57 -8.31
C TRP A 112 3.53 -15.91 -8.82
N LEU A 113 4.85 -16.04 -8.98
CA LEU A 113 5.50 -17.26 -9.45
C LEU A 113 5.70 -18.31 -8.34
N ARG A 114 5.36 -18.00 -7.08
CA ARG A 114 5.56 -18.89 -5.94
C ARG A 114 4.34 -19.78 -5.71
N PRO A 115 4.51 -21.00 -5.17
CA PRO A 115 3.40 -21.77 -4.64
C PRO A 115 2.71 -21.06 -3.48
N PHE A 116 1.42 -21.33 -3.30
CA PHE A 116 0.58 -20.67 -2.28
C PHE A 116 1.17 -20.79 -0.86
N GLY A 117 1.64 -21.99 -0.49
CA GLY A 117 2.22 -22.24 0.83
C GLY A 117 3.54 -21.49 1.11
N CYS A 118 4.16 -20.90 0.09
CA CYS A 118 5.37 -20.09 0.23
C CYS A 118 5.10 -18.59 0.45
N LEU A 119 3.83 -18.18 0.37
CA LEU A 119 3.38 -16.80 0.55
C LEU A 119 3.12 -16.50 2.02
N SER A 120 3.27 -15.22 2.42
CA SER A 120 2.84 -14.78 3.75
C SER A 120 1.31 -14.85 3.89
N ASN A 121 0.78 -14.86 5.11
CA ASN A 121 -0.68 -14.83 5.32
C ASN A 121 -1.35 -13.64 4.61
N GLY A 122 -0.70 -12.48 4.59
CA GLY A 122 -1.19 -11.29 3.88
C GLY A 122 -1.19 -11.45 2.36
N GLU A 123 -0.18 -12.12 1.79
CA GLU A 123 -0.13 -12.46 0.37
C GLU A 123 -1.17 -13.53 0.01
N GLN A 124 -1.32 -14.58 0.84
CA GLN A 124 -2.33 -15.63 0.70
C GLN A 124 -3.76 -15.08 0.74
N PHE A 125 -4.03 -14.15 1.66
CA PHE A 125 -5.32 -13.45 1.73
C PHE A 125 -5.63 -12.72 0.42
N ARG A 126 -4.67 -11.94 -0.11
CA ARG A 126 -4.89 -11.16 -1.33
C ARG A 126 -5.04 -12.05 -2.57
N VAL A 127 -4.26 -13.12 -2.72
CA VAL A 127 -4.40 -14.00 -3.89
C VAL A 127 -5.72 -14.79 -3.87
N THR A 128 -6.17 -15.21 -2.68
CA THR A 128 -7.48 -15.85 -2.47
C THR A 128 -8.61 -14.91 -2.88
N LEU A 129 -8.53 -13.67 -2.42
CA LEU A 129 -9.47 -12.62 -2.77
C LEU A 129 -9.45 -12.30 -4.28
N ALA A 130 -8.28 -12.18 -4.90
CA ALA A 130 -8.18 -11.97 -6.35
C ALA A 130 -8.89 -13.10 -7.12
N ARG A 131 -8.66 -14.35 -6.72
CA ARG A 131 -9.30 -15.52 -7.33
C ARG A 131 -10.82 -15.50 -7.17
N ALA A 132 -11.31 -15.23 -5.95
CA ALA A 132 -12.73 -15.10 -5.66
C ALA A 132 -13.43 -14.05 -6.52
N LEU A 133 -12.81 -12.87 -6.67
CA LEU A 133 -13.35 -11.78 -7.47
C LEU A 133 -13.31 -12.06 -8.99
N THR A 134 -12.48 -13.00 -9.44
CA THR A 134 -12.42 -13.38 -10.87
C THR A 134 -13.36 -14.51 -11.24
N GLU A 135 -13.62 -15.44 -10.31
CA GLU A 135 -14.48 -16.61 -10.52
C GLU A 135 -15.97 -16.26 -10.45
N ASN A 136 -16.38 -15.44 -9.46
CA ASN A 136 -17.76 -15.02 -9.29
C ASN A 136 -17.86 -13.50 -9.45
N ARG A 137 -18.50 -13.05 -10.54
CA ARG A 137 -18.57 -11.61 -10.85
C ARG A 137 -19.81 -10.90 -10.32
N ASP A 138 -20.87 -11.62 -10.00
CA ASP A 138 -22.15 -11.01 -9.59
C ASP A 138 -22.21 -10.77 -8.08
N LEU A 139 -21.87 -11.77 -7.27
CA LEU A 139 -21.83 -11.70 -5.82
C LEU A 139 -20.77 -12.66 -5.26
N VAL A 140 -19.92 -12.15 -4.38
CA VAL A 140 -18.92 -12.93 -3.66
C VAL A 140 -19.08 -12.69 -2.16
N ALA A 141 -19.18 -13.76 -1.37
CA ALA A 141 -19.17 -13.69 0.08
C ALA A 141 -17.91 -14.37 0.63
N ILE A 142 -17.22 -13.73 1.57
CA ILE A 142 -16.02 -14.30 2.21
C ILE A 142 -16.23 -14.36 3.71
N ASP A 143 -16.23 -15.59 4.25
CA ASP A 143 -16.17 -15.83 5.69
C ASP A 143 -14.77 -15.63 6.25
N GLU A 144 -14.70 -15.29 7.53
CA GLU A 144 -13.43 -15.02 8.23
C GLU A 144 -12.60 -13.92 7.54
N PHE A 145 -13.28 -12.93 6.96
CA PHE A 145 -12.64 -11.84 6.23
C PHE A 145 -11.67 -11.07 7.14
N THR A 146 -10.39 -11.10 6.76
CA THR A 146 -9.24 -10.49 7.45
C THR A 146 -8.83 -11.09 8.80
N SER A 147 -9.27 -12.30 9.16
CA SER A 147 -8.95 -12.89 10.47
C SER A 147 -7.49 -13.36 10.62
N VAL A 148 -6.84 -13.76 9.52
CA VAL A 148 -5.48 -14.35 9.52
C VAL A 148 -4.34 -13.36 9.24
N VAL A 149 -4.65 -12.06 9.18
CA VAL A 149 -3.69 -10.99 8.83
C VAL A 149 -3.60 -9.95 9.94
N ASP A 150 -2.49 -9.22 10.01
CA ASP A 150 -2.37 -8.09 10.92
C ASP A 150 -3.37 -6.99 10.59
N ARG A 151 -3.64 -6.12 11.57
CA ARG A 151 -4.70 -5.10 11.44
C ARG A 151 -4.42 -4.06 10.36
N THR A 152 -3.16 -3.72 10.13
CA THR A 152 -2.80 -2.81 9.04
C THR A 152 -3.09 -3.46 7.70
N VAL A 153 -2.66 -4.70 7.48
CA VAL A 153 -2.97 -5.45 6.25
C VAL A 153 -4.47 -5.62 6.05
N ALA A 154 -5.23 -5.90 7.11
CA ALA A 154 -6.69 -5.99 7.06
C ALA A 154 -7.33 -4.68 6.56
N GLN A 155 -6.91 -3.54 7.12
CA GLN A 155 -7.40 -2.22 6.74
C GLN A 155 -7.03 -1.86 5.29
N ILE A 156 -5.76 -2.01 4.92
CA ILE A 156 -5.30 -1.71 3.55
C ILE A 156 -5.97 -2.64 2.53
N GLY A 157 -6.05 -3.94 2.85
CA GLY A 157 -6.70 -4.95 2.02
C GLY A 157 -8.18 -4.66 1.81
N SER A 158 -8.91 -4.30 2.88
CA SER A 158 -10.32 -3.91 2.82
C SER A 158 -10.56 -2.72 1.89
N ALA A 159 -9.69 -1.71 1.95
CA ALA A 159 -9.80 -0.56 1.05
C ALA A 159 -9.41 -0.88 -0.40
N ALA A 160 -8.50 -1.83 -0.62
CA ALA A 160 -8.20 -2.33 -1.96
C ALA A 160 -9.39 -3.10 -2.54
N VAL A 161 -10.04 -3.96 -1.75
CA VAL A 161 -11.28 -4.66 -2.11
C VAL A 161 -12.36 -3.66 -2.49
N ALA A 162 -12.65 -2.71 -1.61
CA ALA A 162 -13.69 -1.73 -1.82
C ALA A 162 -13.48 -0.99 -3.14
N LYS A 163 -12.27 -0.50 -3.38
CA LYS A 163 -11.90 0.16 -4.64
C LYS A 163 -12.07 -0.74 -5.87
N THR A 164 -11.79 -2.04 -5.76
CA THR A 164 -11.96 -2.99 -6.86
C THR A 164 -13.43 -3.26 -7.15
N ILE A 165 -14.23 -3.55 -6.14
CA ILE A 165 -15.67 -3.83 -6.27
C ILE A 165 -16.40 -2.61 -6.85
N ARG A 166 -16.14 -1.42 -6.32
CA ARG A 166 -16.78 -0.16 -6.76
C ARG A 166 -16.47 0.22 -8.22
N ARG A 167 -15.45 -0.36 -8.84
CA ARG A 167 -15.12 -0.14 -10.26
C ARG A 167 -15.84 -1.10 -11.20
N GLY A 168 -16.32 -2.21 -10.67
CA GLY A 168 -17.05 -3.23 -11.41
C GLY A 168 -18.54 -3.23 -11.09
N PRO A 169 -19.31 -4.08 -11.76
CA PRO A 169 -20.74 -4.26 -11.48
C PRO A 169 -21.02 -5.23 -10.32
N GLY A 170 -20.01 -5.98 -9.85
CA GLY A 170 -20.17 -7.04 -8.87
C GLY A 170 -20.50 -6.56 -7.46
N LYS A 171 -20.98 -7.49 -6.64
CA LYS A 171 -21.26 -7.31 -5.22
C LYS A 171 -20.35 -8.16 -4.35
N PHE A 172 -20.13 -7.70 -3.13
CA PHE A 172 -19.25 -8.33 -2.15
C PHE A 172 -19.87 -8.30 -0.76
N VAL A 173 -19.79 -9.41 -0.03
CA VAL A 173 -20.18 -9.50 1.38
C VAL A 173 -18.99 -10.00 2.19
N ALA A 174 -18.49 -9.17 3.09
CA ALA A 174 -17.51 -9.59 4.08
C ALA A 174 -18.23 -10.13 5.32
N ILE A 175 -17.71 -11.21 5.88
CA ILE A 175 -18.13 -11.70 7.20
C ILE A 175 -16.90 -11.68 8.10
N SER A 176 -16.95 -10.90 9.18
CA SER A 176 -15.76 -10.67 10.03
C SER A 176 -16.13 -10.53 11.50
N CYS A 177 -15.18 -10.79 12.39
CA CYS A 177 -15.29 -10.43 13.79
C CYS A 177 -14.66 -9.06 14.12
N HIS A 178 -14.04 -8.41 13.13
CA HIS A 178 -13.27 -7.20 13.33
C HIS A 178 -14.03 -5.95 12.87
N PHE A 179 -14.20 -4.97 13.77
CA PHE A 179 -14.89 -3.71 13.47
C PHE A 179 -13.97 -2.64 12.86
N ASP A 180 -12.65 -2.78 13.00
CA ASP A 180 -11.67 -1.80 12.51
C ASP A 180 -11.58 -1.72 10.97
N ILE A 181 -12.11 -2.71 10.26
CA ILE A 181 -12.20 -2.70 8.79
C ILE A 181 -13.40 -1.90 8.26
N VAL A 182 -14.38 -1.57 9.11
CA VAL A 182 -15.66 -0.96 8.68
C VAL A 182 -15.45 0.31 7.86
N ASP A 183 -14.58 1.21 8.32
CA ASP A 183 -14.33 2.48 7.62
C ASP A 183 -13.39 2.31 6.42
N TRP A 184 -12.67 1.20 6.32
CA TRP A 184 -11.77 0.92 5.19
C TRP A 184 -12.47 0.17 4.07
N LEU A 185 -13.35 -0.77 4.42
CA LEU A 185 -14.21 -1.49 3.49
C LEU A 185 -15.35 -0.60 2.96
N ASP A 186 -15.79 0.37 3.78
CA ASP A 186 -16.90 1.28 3.47
C ASP A 186 -18.14 0.56 2.90
N PRO A 187 -18.73 -0.38 3.66
CA PRO A 187 -19.88 -1.14 3.21
C PRO A 187 -21.13 -0.25 3.12
N ASP A 188 -22.01 -0.55 2.17
CA ASP A 188 -23.31 0.10 2.02
C ASP A 188 -24.27 -0.28 3.15
N TRP A 189 -24.11 -1.48 3.73
CA TRP A 189 -24.89 -1.94 4.85
C TRP A 189 -24.06 -2.78 5.82
N ILE A 190 -24.45 -2.76 7.09
CA ILE A 190 -23.89 -3.60 8.14
C ILE A 190 -25.02 -4.38 8.79
N TYR A 191 -24.78 -5.66 9.03
CA TYR A 191 -25.62 -6.50 9.87
C TYR A 191 -24.83 -7.05 11.05
N GLU A 192 -25.39 -6.94 12.24
CA GLU A 192 -24.80 -7.42 13.50
C GLU A 192 -25.67 -8.54 14.09
N PRO A 193 -25.31 -9.82 13.87
CA PRO A 193 -26.10 -10.95 14.35
C PRO A 193 -26.33 -10.98 15.85
N ALA A 194 -25.38 -10.48 16.63
CA ALA A 194 -25.46 -10.48 18.09
C ALA A 194 -26.62 -9.61 18.63
N THR A 195 -27.04 -8.60 17.87
CA THR A 195 -28.10 -7.66 18.26
C THR A 195 -29.29 -7.67 17.28
N GLY A 196 -29.22 -8.45 16.20
CA GLY A 196 -30.18 -8.39 15.09
C GLY A 196 -30.20 -7.05 14.36
N ARG A 197 -29.18 -6.21 14.57
CA ARG A 197 -29.19 -4.83 14.06
C ARG A 197 -28.74 -4.77 12.61
N PHE A 198 -29.62 -4.31 11.74
CA PHE A 198 -29.30 -3.92 10.36
C PHE A 198 -29.19 -2.39 10.23
N VAL A 199 -28.16 -1.92 9.54
CA VAL A 199 -27.96 -0.48 9.29
C VAL A 199 -27.52 -0.25 7.85
N TRP A 200 -28.28 0.57 7.12
CA TRP A 200 -27.80 1.22 5.90
C TRP A 200 -26.76 2.29 6.27
N ARG A 201 -25.59 2.26 5.64
CA ARG A 201 -24.60 3.33 5.74
C ARG A 201 -24.78 4.32 4.60
N LEU A 202 -24.58 5.60 4.93
CA LEU A 202 -24.34 6.63 3.93
C LEU A 202 -22.87 6.54 3.51
N GLU A 203 -22.57 6.70 2.22
CA GLU A 203 -21.22 6.64 1.65
C GLU A 203 -20.25 7.48 2.49
N ARG A 204 -19.33 6.82 3.21
CA ARG A 204 -18.35 7.50 4.04
C ARG A 204 -17.05 7.54 3.29
N ARG A 205 -16.39 8.69 3.30
CA ARG A 205 -15.01 8.73 2.82
C ARG A 205 -14.15 7.86 3.73
N ARG A 206 -13.46 6.91 3.11
CA ARG A 206 -12.36 6.16 3.73
C ARG A 206 -11.48 7.10 4.58
N PRO A 207 -10.99 6.65 5.75
CA PRO A 207 -10.06 7.41 6.57
C PRO A 207 -8.88 7.96 5.76
N PRO A 208 -8.45 9.21 6.01
CA PRO A 208 -7.29 9.77 5.33
C PRO A 208 -6.03 8.97 5.65
N ILE A 209 -5.28 8.60 4.62
CA ILE A 209 -4.02 7.87 4.74
C ILE A 209 -2.91 8.89 4.99
N ARG A 210 -2.56 9.11 6.26
CA ARG A 210 -1.48 10.04 6.61
C ARG A 210 -0.13 9.35 6.46
N LEU A 211 0.73 9.91 5.61
CA LEU A 211 2.08 9.41 5.39
C LEU A 211 3.09 10.38 6.01
N THR A 212 4.03 9.83 6.77
CA THR A 212 5.21 10.58 7.21
C THR A 212 6.33 10.29 6.24
N ILE A 213 6.77 11.30 5.49
CA ILE A 213 7.83 11.14 4.50
C ILE A 213 9.15 11.57 5.11
N VAL A 214 10.15 10.71 5.00
CA VAL A 214 11.51 10.93 5.53
C VAL A 214 12.53 10.77 4.42
N ARG A 215 13.51 11.67 4.38
CA ARG A 215 14.74 11.46 3.58
C ARG A 215 15.65 10.54 4.36
N VAL A 216 16.17 9.51 3.71
CA VAL A 216 16.93 8.43 4.35
C VAL A 216 18.26 8.17 3.65
N HIS A 217 19.16 7.53 4.37
CA HIS A 217 20.38 6.98 3.78
C HIS A 217 20.05 5.80 2.84
N SER A 218 20.92 5.56 1.86
CA SER A 218 20.78 4.48 0.87
C SER A 218 20.66 3.07 1.48
N SER A 219 21.15 2.86 2.71
CA SER A 219 21.03 1.59 3.45
C SER A 219 19.57 1.18 3.72
N ALA A 220 18.63 2.13 3.78
CA ALA A 220 17.21 1.82 3.93
C ALA A 220 16.67 0.93 2.81
N TRP A 221 17.31 0.92 1.64
CA TRP A 221 16.99 0.05 0.51
C TRP A 221 17.00 -1.45 0.86
N GLN A 222 17.77 -1.86 1.88
CA GLN A 222 17.82 -3.27 2.32
C GLN A 222 16.43 -3.81 2.72
N LEU A 223 15.55 -2.94 3.24
CA LEU A 223 14.18 -3.29 3.61
C LEU A 223 13.28 -3.54 2.39
N PHE A 224 13.58 -2.93 1.24
CA PHE A 224 12.69 -2.92 0.06
C PHE A 224 13.20 -3.77 -1.09
N LYS A 225 14.52 -4.04 -1.16
CA LYS A 225 15.16 -4.68 -2.32
C LYS A 225 14.58 -6.03 -2.71
N ARG A 226 14.07 -6.80 -1.73
CA ARG A 226 13.46 -8.13 -1.95
C ARG A 226 12.12 -8.05 -2.68
N HIS A 227 11.44 -6.92 -2.59
CA HIS A 227 10.14 -6.67 -3.23
C HIS A 227 10.28 -5.92 -4.55
N HIS A 228 11.50 -5.70 -5.03
CA HIS A 228 11.77 -5.09 -6.32
C HIS A 228 12.03 -6.18 -7.36
N TYR A 229 11.13 -6.30 -8.33
CA TYR A 229 11.10 -7.41 -9.30
C TYR A 229 12.11 -7.29 -10.47
N LEU A 230 12.96 -6.27 -10.46
CA LEU A 230 13.99 -6.02 -11.49
C LEU A 230 15.39 -6.02 -10.86
N ALA A 231 16.31 -5.20 -11.37
CA ALA A 231 17.64 -5.05 -10.79
C ALA A 231 17.59 -4.43 -9.39
N SER A 232 18.09 -5.16 -8.39
CA SER A 232 18.12 -4.74 -6.99
C SER A 232 19.26 -3.79 -6.65
N ASN A 233 20.17 -3.48 -7.58
CA ASN A 233 21.26 -2.52 -7.33
C ASN A 233 20.72 -1.09 -7.29
N LEU A 234 21.10 -0.34 -6.25
CA LEU A 234 20.82 1.08 -6.06
C LEU A 234 22.12 1.89 -6.29
N MET A 235 22.04 2.99 -7.03
CA MET A 235 23.19 3.87 -7.22
C MET A 235 23.57 4.61 -5.93
N LYS A 236 24.88 4.73 -5.64
CA LYS A 236 25.41 5.39 -4.43
C LYS A 236 25.01 6.88 -4.33
N SER A 237 24.82 7.55 -5.47
CA SER A 237 24.41 8.96 -5.54
C SER A 237 22.90 9.17 -5.41
N ALA A 238 22.12 8.12 -5.16
CA ALA A 238 20.67 8.21 -5.08
C ALA A 238 20.20 8.97 -3.83
N CYS A 239 19.34 9.96 -4.05
CA CYS A 239 18.59 10.60 -2.98
C CYS A 239 17.38 9.73 -2.63
N CYS A 240 17.33 9.22 -1.41
CA CYS A 240 16.37 8.18 -1.01
C CYS A 240 15.33 8.73 -0.03
N PHE A 241 14.09 8.27 -0.19
CA PHE A 241 12.96 8.66 0.63
C PHE A 241 12.14 7.44 1.02
N VAL A 242 11.60 7.45 2.23
CA VAL A 242 10.66 6.45 2.73
C VAL A 242 9.37 7.15 3.16
N ALA A 243 8.23 6.58 2.76
CA ALA A 243 6.94 6.88 3.37
C ALA A 243 6.67 5.90 4.50
N LEU A 244 6.38 6.44 5.68
CA LEU A 244 5.92 5.70 6.84
C LEU A 244 4.40 5.81 6.94
N PHE A 245 3.71 4.69 7.13
CA PHE A 245 2.31 4.64 7.52
C PHE A 245 2.22 4.13 8.95
N GLN A 246 1.60 4.90 9.85
CA GLN A 246 1.56 4.58 11.28
C GLN A 246 2.93 4.25 11.89
N GLY A 247 3.98 4.96 11.44
CA GLY A 247 5.36 4.74 11.89
C GLY A 247 6.08 3.56 11.23
N GLN A 248 5.39 2.73 10.45
CA GLN A 248 5.97 1.59 9.75
C GLN A 248 6.38 1.94 8.31
N PRO A 249 7.55 1.49 7.81
CA PRO A 249 7.94 1.66 6.41
C PRO A 249 6.91 1.04 5.45
N ALA A 250 6.35 1.87 4.56
CA ALA A 250 5.31 1.45 3.62
C ALA A 250 5.77 1.52 2.16
N ALA A 251 6.53 2.55 1.81
CA ALA A 251 7.06 2.72 0.45
C ALA A 251 8.42 3.41 0.45
N PHE A 252 9.16 3.20 -0.63
CA PHE A 252 10.48 3.77 -0.89
C PHE A 252 10.51 4.34 -2.30
N THR A 253 11.13 5.52 -2.45
CA THR A 253 11.44 6.13 -3.75
C THR A 253 12.84 6.71 -3.72
N ALA A 254 13.59 6.51 -4.80
CA ALA A 254 14.93 7.06 -4.99
C ALA A 254 15.03 7.89 -6.27
N MET A 255 15.78 8.98 -6.20
CA MET A 255 16.03 9.90 -7.32
C MET A 255 17.52 9.97 -7.64
N ILE A 256 17.85 10.02 -8.93
CA ILE A 256 19.22 10.23 -9.41
C ILE A 256 19.27 11.36 -10.44
N HIS A 257 20.38 12.09 -10.47
CA HIS A 257 20.66 13.05 -11.54
C HIS A 257 21.23 12.30 -12.74
N SER A 258 20.67 12.55 -13.92
CA SER A 258 21.16 12.04 -15.21
C SER A 258 21.82 13.19 -15.96
N PRO A 259 23.17 13.25 -16.01
CA PRO A 259 23.89 14.29 -16.74
C PRO A 259 23.55 14.27 -18.23
N HIS A 260 23.46 15.45 -18.84
CA HIS A 260 23.26 15.63 -20.27
C HIS A 260 23.90 16.96 -20.68
N ALA A 261 24.32 17.10 -21.94
CA ALA A 261 24.98 18.31 -22.45
C ALA A 261 24.18 19.60 -22.16
N ASN A 262 22.86 19.51 -22.17
CA ASN A 262 21.94 20.63 -21.91
C ASN A 262 21.56 20.80 -20.43
N GLY A 263 22.46 20.45 -19.50
CA GLY A 263 22.26 20.64 -18.05
C GLY A 263 21.62 19.47 -17.29
N GLY A 264 21.28 18.38 -17.96
CA GLY A 264 20.77 17.13 -17.34
C GLY A 264 19.32 17.19 -16.84
N PHE A 265 18.86 16.08 -16.28
CA PHE A 265 17.52 15.93 -15.70
C PHE A 265 17.52 14.99 -14.50
N TRP A 266 16.49 15.06 -13.66
CA TRP A 266 16.30 14.11 -12.56
C TRP A 266 15.44 12.93 -13.00
N ARG A 267 15.80 11.74 -12.53
CA ARG A 267 15.12 10.50 -12.86
C ARG A 267 14.78 9.71 -11.62
N GLU A 268 13.55 9.20 -11.57
CA GLU A 268 13.16 8.15 -10.63
C GLU A 268 13.97 6.89 -10.89
N HIS A 269 14.69 6.43 -9.87
CA HIS A 269 15.61 5.30 -9.98
C HIS A 269 14.97 3.99 -9.53
N ARG A 270 14.38 3.98 -8.34
CA ARG A 270 13.70 2.82 -7.76
C ARG A 270 12.49 3.31 -6.99
N SER A 271 11.36 2.63 -7.18
CA SER A 271 10.16 2.84 -6.38
C SER A 271 9.54 1.50 -6.02
N VAL A 272 9.28 1.31 -4.73
CA VAL A 272 8.74 0.07 -4.16
C VAL A 272 7.70 0.46 -3.12
N CYS A 273 6.56 -0.21 -3.15
CA CYS A 273 5.60 -0.20 -2.04
C CYS A 273 5.57 -1.62 -1.49
N LEU A 274 5.73 -1.80 -0.18
CA LEU A 274 5.72 -3.13 0.42
C LEU A 274 4.34 -3.78 0.22
N PRO A 275 4.26 -5.11 0.04
CA PRO A 275 3.01 -5.82 -0.26
C PRO A 275 1.85 -5.44 0.68
N ASP A 276 2.16 -5.24 1.95
CA ASP A 276 1.18 -4.92 2.98
C ASP A 276 0.43 -3.60 2.76
N PHE A 277 1.03 -2.69 2.00
CA PHE A 277 0.59 -1.30 1.77
C PHE A 277 0.13 -1.03 0.33
N GLN A 278 0.05 -2.07 -0.51
CA GLN A 278 -0.31 -1.95 -1.93
C GLN A 278 -1.84 -1.82 -2.17
N GLY A 279 -2.24 -1.50 -3.40
CA GLY A 279 -3.65 -1.36 -3.84
C GLY A 279 -4.27 0.03 -3.60
N ILE A 280 -3.75 0.77 -2.63
CA ILE A 280 -4.34 2.03 -2.15
C ILE A 280 -3.61 3.31 -2.62
N GLY A 281 -2.51 3.17 -3.37
CA GLY A 281 -1.84 4.30 -4.03
C GLY A 281 -0.68 4.95 -3.26
N ILE A 282 -0.25 4.41 -2.12
CA ILE A 282 0.87 4.95 -1.31
C ILE A 282 2.14 5.16 -2.15
N GLY A 283 2.53 4.17 -2.95
CA GLY A 283 3.73 4.28 -3.79
C GLY A 283 3.65 5.42 -4.83
N ASN A 284 2.49 5.63 -5.46
CA ASN A 284 2.31 6.73 -6.41
C ASN A 284 2.31 8.09 -5.69
N ALA A 285 1.66 8.17 -4.52
CA ALA A 285 1.65 9.40 -3.71
C ALA A 285 3.06 9.80 -3.27
N LEU A 286 3.87 8.84 -2.80
CA LEU A 286 5.29 9.09 -2.48
C LEU A 286 6.08 9.52 -3.72
N SER A 287 5.93 8.80 -4.84
CA SER A 287 6.60 9.13 -6.10
C SER A 287 6.29 10.57 -6.52
N GLU A 288 5.02 10.95 -6.61
CA GLU A 288 4.57 12.28 -7.03
C GLU A 288 5.00 13.39 -6.07
N PHE A 289 4.97 13.13 -4.75
CA PHE A 289 5.50 14.06 -3.75
C PHE A 289 6.98 14.33 -3.98
N VAL A 290 7.79 13.27 -4.12
CA VAL A 290 9.23 13.37 -4.35
C VAL A 290 9.52 14.05 -5.70
N MET A 291 8.76 13.76 -6.76
CA MET A 291 8.93 14.47 -8.04
C MET A 291 8.74 15.98 -7.88
N GLY A 292 7.73 16.41 -7.10
CA GLY A 292 7.49 17.82 -6.80
C GLY A 292 8.65 18.50 -6.06
N LEU A 293 9.37 17.76 -5.18
CA LEU A 293 10.57 18.28 -4.53
C LEU A 293 11.66 18.60 -5.57
N PHE A 294 11.95 17.65 -6.46
CA PHE A 294 13.02 17.81 -7.48
C PHE A 294 12.63 18.75 -8.62
N ALA A 295 11.33 18.92 -8.91
CA ALA A 295 10.85 19.92 -9.86
C ALA A 295 11.22 21.35 -9.42
N SER A 296 11.37 21.57 -8.11
CA SER A 296 11.81 22.86 -7.53
C SER A 296 13.25 23.25 -7.91
N LEU A 297 14.03 22.34 -8.50
CA LEU A 297 15.38 22.62 -9.00
C LEU A 297 15.39 23.18 -10.43
N GLY A 298 14.23 23.36 -11.06
CA GLY A 298 14.12 23.92 -12.42
C GLY A 298 14.60 22.99 -13.53
N LYS A 299 14.85 21.71 -13.23
CA LYS A 299 15.22 20.68 -14.22
C LYS A 299 14.04 19.74 -14.48
N GLY A 300 14.03 19.12 -15.66
CA GLY A 300 13.04 18.07 -15.96
C GLY A 300 13.12 16.92 -14.96
N VAL A 301 11.96 16.40 -14.56
CA VAL A 301 11.85 15.23 -13.67
C VAL A 301 11.10 14.11 -14.39
N HIS A 302 11.75 12.96 -14.53
CA HIS A 302 11.32 11.88 -15.40
C HIS A 302 11.17 10.57 -14.63
N SER A 303 10.27 9.71 -15.08
CA SER A 303 10.20 8.34 -14.62
C SER A 303 9.84 7.38 -15.76
N THR A 304 10.54 6.25 -15.78
CA THR A 304 10.32 5.16 -16.74
C THR A 304 9.89 3.93 -15.96
N THR A 305 8.77 3.32 -16.37
CA THR A 305 8.20 2.17 -15.70
C THR A 305 7.66 1.14 -16.69
N SER A 306 7.73 -0.13 -16.32
CA SER A 306 7.07 -1.24 -17.02
C SER A 306 5.85 -1.76 -16.25
N HIS A 307 5.55 -1.21 -15.07
CA HIS A 307 4.49 -1.75 -14.21
C HIS A 307 3.11 -1.28 -14.70
N PRO A 308 2.20 -2.19 -15.10
CA PRO A 308 0.92 -1.82 -15.71
C PRO A 308 0.09 -0.86 -14.85
N SER A 309 -0.01 -1.09 -13.54
CA SER A 309 -0.79 -0.22 -12.64
C SER A 309 -0.21 1.19 -12.52
N MET A 310 1.11 1.34 -12.64
CA MET A 310 1.80 2.64 -12.57
C MET A 310 1.66 3.40 -13.88
N ILE A 311 1.76 2.70 -15.03
CA ILE A 311 1.46 3.25 -16.34
C ILE A 311 0.02 3.75 -16.36
N ALA A 312 -0.93 2.91 -15.95
CA ALA A 312 -2.35 3.24 -15.96
C ALA A 312 -2.71 4.40 -15.00
N HIS A 313 -2.06 4.50 -13.84
CA HIS A 313 -2.18 5.65 -12.93
C HIS A 313 -1.68 6.94 -13.58
N ARG A 314 -0.45 6.92 -14.12
CA ARG A 314 0.18 8.11 -14.69
C ARG A 314 -0.49 8.59 -15.97
N SER A 315 -0.99 7.70 -16.81
CA SER A 315 -1.74 8.07 -18.01
C SER A 315 -3.04 8.83 -17.70
N ARG A 316 -3.62 8.62 -16.51
CA ARG A 316 -4.86 9.28 -16.07
C ARG A 316 -4.61 10.51 -15.18
N SER A 317 -3.39 10.66 -14.66
CA SER A 317 -3.05 11.71 -13.70
C SER A 317 -2.65 12.99 -14.43
N PRO A 318 -3.21 14.17 -14.06
CA PRO A 318 -2.83 15.44 -14.66
C PRO A 318 -1.39 15.87 -14.28
N LEU A 319 -0.76 15.17 -13.32
CA LEU A 319 0.60 15.45 -12.87
C LEU A 319 1.67 14.86 -13.80
N TRP A 320 1.28 14.06 -14.79
CA TRP A 320 2.20 13.38 -15.68
C TRP A 320 1.87 13.64 -17.14
N ARG A 321 2.92 13.82 -17.95
CA ARG A 321 2.87 13.80 -19.40
C ARG A 321 3.61 12.57 -19.90
N MET A 322 2.93 11.71 -20.65
CA MET A 322 3.61 10.61 -21.33
C MET A 322 4.51 11.17 -22.43
N ILE A 323 5.79 10.83 -22.38
CA ILE A 323 6.81 11.28 -23.35
C ILE A 323 7.31 10.13 -24.24
N ARG A 324 7.05 8.89 -23.86
CA ARG A 324 7.24 7.71 -24.71
C ARG A 324 6.17 6.68 -24.40
N LEU A 325 5.47 6.24 -25.45
CA LEU A 325 4.51 5.15 -25.40
C LEU A 325 5.17 3.85 -24.91
N PRO A 326 4.39 2.89 -24.37
CA PRO A 326 4.91 1.56 -24.07
C PRO A 326 5.51 0.91 -25.32
N SER A 327 6.83 0.76 -25.33
CA SER A 327 7.55 0.10 -26.42
C SER A 327 8.72 -0.70 -25.84
N LEU A 328 9.21 -1.69 -26.59
CA LEU A 328 10.52 -2.27 -26.33
C LEU A 328 11.58 -1.18 -26.57
N MET A 329 12.64 -1.18 -25.78
CA MET A 329 13.74 -0.25 -26.02
C MET A 329 14.52 -0.71 -27.25
N SER A 330 14.39 0.00 -28.37
CA SER A 330 15.34 -0.15 -29.49
C SER A 330 16.69 0.41 -29.06
N PRO A 331 17.81 -0.31 -29.24
CA PRO A 331 19.13 0.27 -29.04
C PRO A 331 19.34 1.39 -30.05
N GLN A 332 19.21 2.65 -29.62
CA GLN A 332 19.57 3.79 -30.46
C GLN A 332 21.10 3.91 -30.55
N GLY A 333 21.62 3.83 -31.77
CA GLY A 333 22.91 4.40 -32.17
C GLY A 333 24.11 3.46 -32.19
N HIS A 334 24.78 3.40 -33.34
CA HIS A 334 26.16 2.95 -33.48
C HIS A 334 27.12 3.92 -32.75
N SER A 335 27.20 3.82 -31.44
CA SER A 335 28.28 4.45 -30.66
C SER A 335 29.24 3.35 -30.20
N SER A 336 30.50 3.47 -30.59
CA SER A 336 31.57 2.49 -30.45
C SER A 336 32.09 2.27 -29.03
N THR A 337 31.46 2.86 -28.00
CA THR A 337 31.83 2.66 -26.58
C THR A 337 30.85 1.71 -25.89
N LYS A 338 30.89 0.43 -26.28
CA LYS A 338 30.12 -0.66 -25.66
C LYS A 338 30.88 -1.29 -24.49
N THR A 339 30.83 -0.71 -23.30
CA THR A 339 31.13 -1.44 -22.06
C THR A 339 30.37 -0.82 -20.88
N GLY A 340 29.17 -1.34 -20.58
CA GLY A 340 28.49 -1.11 -19.29
C GLY A 340 27.00 -0.81 -19.34
N MET A 341 26.54 0.11 -20.21
CA MET A 341 25.14 0.57 -20.20
C MET A 341 24.14 -0.41 -20.83
N ALA A 342 24.57 -1.30 -21.72
CA ALA A 342 23.68 -2.26 -22.39
C ALA A 342 23.07 -3.30 -21.44
N LYS A 343 23.79 -3.68 -20.35
CA LYS A 343 23.32 -4.71 -19.39
C LYS A 343 22.20 -4.24 -18.45
N THR A 344 21.91 -2.94 -18.39
CA THR A 344 20.83 -2.37 -17.54
C THR A 344 19.68 -1.77 -18.33
N ALA A 345 19.76 -1.79 -19.67
CA ALA A 345 18.69 -1.34 -20.54
C ALA A 345 17.53 -2.35 -20.53
N ALA A 346 16.31 -1.84 -20.51
CA ALA A 346 15.08 -2.63 -20.54
C ALA A 346 14.78 -3.14 -21.95
N LEU A 347 15.72 -3.87 -22.56
CA LEU A 347 15.65 -4.29 -23.97
C LEU A 347 14.49 -5.27 -24.21
N ASP A 348 14.21 -6.16 -23.24
CA ASP A 348 13.24 -7.25 -23.38
C ASP A 348 11.87 -6.94 -22.74
N ARG A 349 11.60 -5.69 -22.34
CA ARG A 349 10.33 -5.34 -21.67
C ARG A 349 9.73 -4.04 -22.16
N LEU A 350 8.40 -4.04 -22.33
CA LEU A 350 7.65 -2.83 -22.66
C LEU A 350 7.78 -1.81 -21.53
N THR A 351 8.29 -0.62 -21.85
CA THR A 351 8.46 0.46 -20.89
C THR A 351 7.87 1.75 -21.42
N ALA A 352 7.09 2.44 -20.59
CA ALA A 352 6.61 3.79 -20.85
C ALA A 352 7.44 4.80 -20.08
N SER A 353 7.65 5.97 -20.67
CA SER A 353 8.36 7.08 -20.01
C SER A 353 7.42 8.28 -19.84
N PHE A 354 7.49 8.87 -18.66
CA PHE A 354 6.67 9.99 -18.24
C PHE A 354 7.55 11.12 -17.74
N ARG A 355 7.16 12.36 -18.04
CA ARG A 355 7.67 13.58 -17.42
C ARG A 355 6.66 14.05 -16.39
N TYR A 356 7.14 14.38 -15.20
CA TYR A 356 6.32 15.05 -14.19
C TYR A 356 6.06 16.50 -14.63
N VAL A 357 4.80 16.91 -14.62
CA VAL A 357 4.32 18.25 -14.98
C VAL A 357 3.45 18.86 -13.89
N GLY A 358 3.37 18.19 -12.72
CA GLY A 358 2.69 18.71 -11.55
C GLY A 358 3.43 19.88 -10.89
N PRO A 359 2.81 20.50 -9.86
CA PRO A 359 3.37 21.65 -9.18
C PRO A 359 4.69 21.31 -8.46
N ALA A 360 5.64 22.23 -8.52
CA ALA A 360 6.84 22.17 -7.69
C ALA A 360 6.48 22.40 -6.21
N ARG A 361 7.34 21.91 -5.31
CA ARG A 361 7.17 21.99 -3.85
C ARG A 361 8.37 22.68 -3.21
N PRO A 362 8.54 24.01 -3.40
CA PRO A 362 9.76 24.70 -3.01
C PRO A 362 9.96 24.76 -1.49
N ASP A 363 8.89 24.89 -0.70
CA ASP A 363 8.95 24.89 0.76
C ASP A 363 9.38 23.53 1.30
N GLU A 364 8.77 22.46 0.83
CA GLU A 364 9.14 21.10 1.21
C GLU A 364 10.54 20.76 0.67
N ALA A 365 10.90 21.16 -0.55
CA ALA A 365 12.24 20.94 -1.10
C ALA A 365 13.33 21.54 -0.20
N ARG A 366 13.10 22.72 0.38
CA ARG A 366 14.00 23.30 1.40
C ARG A 366 14.04 22.46 2.67
N ARG A 367 12.88 22.07 3.22
CA ARG A 367 12.80 21.25 4.45
C ARG A 367 13.50 19.90 4.32
N PHE A 368 13.39 19.27 3.14
CA PHE A 368 14.05 18.00 2.84
C PHE A 368 15.52 18.17 2.39
N GLY A 369 16.06 19.40 2.39
CA GLY A 369 17.45 19.69 2.03
C GLY A 369 17.78 19.42 0.57
N ILE A 370 16.82 19.61 -0.33
CA ILE A 370 16.96 19.42 -1.79
C ILE A 370 17.41 20.72 -2.45
N THR A 371 16.84 21.85 -2.04
CA THR A 371 17.23 23.20 -2.47
C THR A 371 17.94 23.94 -1.34
N PRO A 372 18.86 24.88 -1.66
CA PRO A 372 19.49 25.73 -0.66
C PRO A 372 18.46 26.53 0.16
N PRO A 373 18.76 26.88 1.42
CA PRO A 373 17.95 27.83 2.17
C PRO A 373 17.94 29.20 1.46
N VAL A 374 16.80 29.90 1.50
CA VAL A 374 16.72 31.29 1.03
C VAL A 374 17.63 32.11 1.94
N GLN A 375 18.69 32.72 1.40
CA GLN A 375 19.42 33.75 2.13
C GLN A 375 18.42 34.89 2.38
N PRO A 376 18.23 35.36 3.62
CA PRO A 376 17.42 36.56 3.85
C PRO A 376 17.99 37.66 2.97
N ALA A 377 17.13 38.34 2.22
CA ALA A 377 17.52 39.44 1.37
C ALA A 377 18.42 40.37 2.19
N ALA A 378 19.67 40.54 1.74
CA ALA A 378 20.58 41.48 2.38
C ALA A 378 19.84 42.82 2.40
N SER A 379 19.47 43.28 3.59
CA SER A 379 18.93 44.62 3.78
C SER A 379 19.94 45.55 3.12
N THR A 380 19.54 46.19 2.02
CA THR A 380 20.31 47.25 1.40
C THR A 380 20.42 48.37 2.42
N GLY A 381 21.43 48.28 3.27
CA GLY A 381 21.82 49.32 4.21
C GLY A 381 22.27 50.50 3.38
N THR A 382 21.37 51.47 3.22
CA THR A 382 21.68 52.83 2.81
C THR A 382 22.87 53.32 3.61
N GLY A 383 23.93 53.68 2.90
CA GLY A 383 25.22 53.99 3.47
C GLY A 383 25.18 55.13 4.47
N VAL A 384 25.96 54.98 5.53
CA VAL A 384 26.58 56.11 6.21
C VAL A 384 28.07 55.82 6.27
N ARG A 385 28.82 56.44 5.35
CA ARG A 385 30.27 56.59 5.48
C ARG A 385 30.54 57.42 6.73
N ARG A 386 31.06 56.81 7.80
CA ARG A 386 31.81 57.54 8.82
C ARG A 386 33.30 57.37 8.57
N ARG A 387 33.97 58.49 8.30
CA ARG A 387 35.43 58.65 8.28
C ARG A 387 35.95 58.86 9.71
N ARG A 388 37.25 58.56 9.86
CA ARG A 388 38.20 58.86 10.95
C ARG A 388 38.23 57.80 12.06
N SER A 389 39.38 57.38 12.60
CA SER A 389 40.77 57.86 12.49
C SER A 389 41.72 56.77 13.03
N ALA A 390 42.96 56.81 12.58
CA ALA A 390 44.07 56.02 13.12
C ALA A 390 44.39 56.46 14.55
N ASP A 391 44.64 55.49 15.44
CA ASP A 391 45.69 55.64 16.45
C ASP A 391 46.21 54.28 16.94
N GLN A 392 47.44 54.33 17.43
CA GLN A 392 48.48 53.30 17.50
C GLN A 392 48.39 52.27 18.64
N ALA A 393 49.16 51.19 18.44
CA ALA A 393 50.04 50.51 19.43
C ALA A 393 49.32 49.60 20.46
N THR A 394 49.84 48.47 20.95
CA THR A 394 51.10 47.71 20.89
C THR A 394 50.80 46.43 21.68
N GLY A 395 51.47 45.29 21.42
CA GLY A 395 51.56 44.22 22.41
C GLY A 395 51.58 42.80 21.86
N ARG A 396 52.78 42.24 21.74
CA ARG A 396 53.03 40.79 21.61
C ARG A 396 52.79 40.10 22.96
N SER A 397 52.21 38.89 22.95
CA SER A 397 52.64 37.82 23.86
C SER A 397 52.14 36.45 23.40
N ARG A 398 53.02 35.45 23.49
CA ARG A 398 52.82 34.02 23.20
C ARG A 398 52.34 33.26 24.44
N ALA A 399 51.50 32.25 24.26
CA ALA A 399 51.44 31.00 25.04
C ALA A 399 50.63 29.97 24.23
N SER A 400 51.19 28.89 23.65
CA SER A 400 51.43 27.55 24.26
C SER A 400 50.26 27.10 25.15
N SER A 401 49.31 26.28 24.71
CA SER A 401 49.36 24.84 24.38
C SER A 401 48.59 24.03 25.43
N THR A 402 47.74 23.13 24.93
CA THR A 402 47.24 21.90 25.59
C THR A 402 46.07 22.04 26.57
N THR A 403 44.87 21.67 26.11
CA THR A 403 43.92 20.84 26.88
C THR A 403 42.88 20.25 25.93
N GLY A 404 42.62 18.94 26.08
CA GLY A 404 41.86 18.13 25.14
C GLY A 404 40.35 18.41 25.13
N GLN A 405 39.73 18.00 24.02
CA GLN A 405 38.29 17.82 23.91
C GLN A 405 37.99 16.38 23.49
N PRO A 406 37.02 15.70 24.14
CA PRO A 406 36.48 14.44 23.64
C PRO A 406 35.54 14.70 22.46
N GLN A 407 35.65 13.83 21.45
CA GLN A 407 34.73 13.74 20.31
C GLN A 407 33.31 13.48 20.82
N THR A 408 32.37 14.34 20.41
CA THR A 408 30.94 14.04 20.48
C THR A 408 30.45 13.65 19.09
N ASP A 409 30.02 12.40 18.98
CA ASP A 409 29.31 11.86 17.82
C ASP A 409 28.06 12.70 17.51
N ARG A 410 28.09 13.41 16.39
CA ARG A 410 26.89 14.04 15.82
C ARG A 410 26.21 13.08 14.86
N ASN A 411 25.42 12.16 15.41
CA ASN A 411 24.34 11.51 14.67
C ASN A 411 23.14 12.47 14.65
N ALA A 412 23.14 13.40 13.68
CA ALA A 412 22.01 14.31 13.47
C ALA A 412 20.88 13.56 12.74
N ALA A 413 19.87 13.13 13.51
CA ALA A 413 18.61 12.66 12.96
C ALA A 413 17.94 13.82 12.19
N HIS A 414 17.61 13.59 10.92
CA HIS A 414 16.80 14.53 10.13
C HIS A 414 15.33 14.50 10.60
N PRO A 415 14.64 15.65 10.64
CA PRO A 415 13.28 15.72 11.16
C PRO A 415 12.29 14.95 10.27
N ALA A 416 11.40 14.18 10.90
CA ALA A 416 10.28 13.52 10.25
C ALA A 416 9.14 14.51 10.01
N HIS A 417 8.51 14.45 8.83
CA HIS A 417 7.45 15.39 8.44
C HIS A 417 6.18 14.64 8.01
N SER A 418 5.05 14.99 8.62
CA SER A 418 3.73 14.46 8.28
C SER A 418 3.16 15.22 7.07
N VAL A 419 2.76 14.48 6.03
CA VAL A 419 2.05 15.02 4.86
C VAL A 419 0.68 14.34 4.81
N ARG A 420 -0.36 15.16 4.54
CA ARG A 420 -1.75 14.70 4.43
C ARG A 420 -2.04 14.06 3.08
#